data_AF-A0A4Z0AAD3-F1
#
_entry.id   AF-A0A4Z0AAD3-F1
#
_cell.length_a   1.000
_cell.length_b   1.000
_cell.length_c   1.000
_cell.angle_alpha   90.00
_cell.angle_beta   90.00
_cell.angle_gamma   90.00
#
_symmetry.space_group_name_H-M   'P 1'
#
loop_
_entity.id
_entity.type
_entity.pdbx_description
1 polymer ?
#
loop_
_entity_poly.entity_id
_entity_poly.type
_entity_poly.pdbx_seq_one_letter_code
_entity_poly.pdbx_strand_id
1 'polypeptide(L)'
;MVRTGHLPFDFADYLYSLTGANWEVRELSGGNANFVVRATQARSTLNESPVAPPYFAKFPDVQFSQKRQVVEARALYLFKADPQLSNVLESNTRVIRIPSLLHHDEAQHVLVQSDLGSHPSLDAYLSSPTTTAYSAALAGHSLGRFLANLNHAYDSVPDALSPPSNIAAALANDDAEAVMQGVIANATRFIKEAGVHDWETLGVRALGHWKSRKRTTFCQGDIWFGTITVDDTAPNRVNEGGRSLVLKICDWEFAGPNHPAADIAQLGTLLWIHCSAYLSDAPLAIRRIFTSVIPIKVTYGAAAAKAGRLRRGVLRVLLPAF
;
A
#
# COMPACT_ATOMS: atom_id res chain seq x y z
N MET A 1 17.16 -8.30 -14.97
CA MET A 1 17.74 -9.61 -14.61
C MET A 1 16.76 -10.29 -13.67
N VAL A 2 16.03 -11.31 -14.13
CA VAL A 2 15.12 -12.06 -13.26
C VAL A 2 16.00 -12.90 -12.34
N ARG A 3 16.01 -12.59 -11.04
CA ARG A 3 16.56 -13.53 -10.07
C ARG A 3 15.56 -14.67 -9.99
N THR A 4 16.01 -15.90 -10.22
CA THR A 4 15.30 -17.11 -9.84
C THR A 4 15.37 -17.27 -8.32
N GLY A 5 14.81 -16.25 -7.66
CA GLY A 5 14.39 -16.28 -6.29
C GLY A 5 13.30 -17.33 -6.17
N HIS A 6 13.25 -17.86 -4.97
CA HIS A 6 12.85 -19.22 -4.74
C HIS A 6 11.85 -19.02 -3.57
N LEU A 7 10.60 -19.47 -3.74
CA LEU A 7 9.47 -19.02 -2.91
C LEU A 7 9.18 -19.94 -1.71
N PRO A 8 8.80 -19.41 -0.54
CA PRO A 8 8.55 -20.22 0.66
C PRO A 8 7.26 -21.07 0.63
N PHE A 9 6.44 -20.94 -0.41
CA PHE A 9 5.08 -21.47 -0.48
C PHE A 9 4.75 -21.84 -1.92
N ASP A 10 4.14 -23.01 -2.12
CA ASP A 10 3.72 -23.44 -3.45
C ASP A 10 2.35 -22.84 -3.80
N PHE A 11 2.41 -21.64 -4.39
CA PHE A 11 1.25 -20.94 -4.89
C PHE A 11 0.56 -21.66 -6.05
N ALA A 12 1.28 -22.47 -6.84
CA ALA A 12 0.69 -23.15 -7.99
C ALA A 12 -0.18 -24.31 -7.52
N ASP A 13 0.34 -25.16 -6.62
CA ASP A 13 -0.42 -26.25 -5.99
C ASP A 13 -1.59 -25.73 -5.14
N TYR A 14 -1.40 -24.60 -4.43
CA TYR A 14 -2.48 -23.96 -3.67
C TYR A 14 -3.61 -23.48 -4.59
N LEU A 15 -3.29 -22.76 -5.67
CA LEU A 15 -4.30 -22.26 -6.62
C LEU A 15 -4.94 -23.40 -7.41
N TYR A 16 -4.20 -24.47 -7.73
CA TYR A 16 -4.77 -25.70 -8.31
C TYR A 16 -5.78 -26.33 -7.36
N SER A 17 -5.43 -26.47 -6.07
CA SER A 17 -6.33 -27.00 -5.04
C SER A 17 -7.59 -26.15 -4.85
N LEU A 18 -7.46 -24.82 -5.00
CA LEU A 18 -8.58 -23.87 -4.86
C LEU A 18 -9.49 -23.79 -6.09
N THR A 19 -8.96 -23.97 -7.31
CA THR A 19 -9.67 -23.66 -8.56
C THR A 19 -9.81 -24.83 -9.55
N GLY A 20 -9.10 -25.93 -9.34
CA GLY A 20 -9.03 -27.06 -10.27
C GLY A 20 -8.29 -26.77 -11.59
N ALA A 21 -7.53 -25.67 -11.66
CA ALA A 21 -6.81 -25.25 -12.85
C ALA A 21 -5.30 -25.10 -12.60
N ASN A 22 -4.48 -25.27 -13.63
CA ASN A 22 -3.03 -25.02 -13.56
C ASN A 22 -2.72 -23.52 -13.63
N TRP A 23 -1.72 -23.07 -12.86
CA TRP A 23 -1.33 -21.66 -12.77
C TRP A 23 0.18 -21.49 -12.94
N GLU A 24 0.57 -20.55 -13.81
CA GLU A 24 1.93 -20.04 -13.87
C GLU A 24 2.10 -18.94 -12.82
N VAL A 25 3.04 -19.10 -11.91
CA VAL A 25 3.30 -18.16 -10.81
C VAL A 25 4.61 -17.42 -11.02
N ARG A 26 4.58 -16.09 -10.89
CA ARG A 26 5.76 -15.23 -10.98
C ARG A 26 5.85 -14.27 -9.80
N GLU A 27 6.97 -14.30 -9.08
CA GLU A 27 7.29 -13.32 -8.04
C GLU A 27 7.37 -11.90 -8.63
N LEU A 28 6.79 -10.93 -7.90
CA LEU A 28 6.88 -9.51 -8.19
C LEU A 28 7.82 -8.82 -7.19
N SER A 29 8.82 -8.13 -7.71
CA SER A 29 9.69 -7.27 -6.90
C SER A 29 8.96 -6.02 -6.45
N GLY A 30 9.10 -5.64 -5.18
CA GLY A 30 8.64 -4.34 -4.66
C GLY A 30 8.18 -4.42 -3.21
N GLY A 31 7.50 -5.50 -2.83
CA GLY A 31 7.06 -5.77 -1.47
C GLY A 31 8.22 -5.74 -0.47
N ASN A 32 8.01 -5.07 0.67
CA ASN A 32 8.95 -5.06 1.80
C ASN A 32 8.56 -6.09 2.88
N ALA A 33 7.26 -6.35 3.05
CA ALA A 33 6.72 -7.19 4.13
C ALA A 33 6.05 -8.49 3.66
N ASN A 34 5.58 -8.52 2.40
CA ASN A 34 4.76 -9.60 1.82
C ASN A 34 5.49 -10.22 0.62
N PHE A 35 5.38 -11.53 0.42
CA PHE A 35 5.68 -12.14 -0.89
C PHE A 35 4.50 -11.86 -1.80
N VAL A 36 4.74 -11.16 -2.91
CA VAL A 36 3.70 -10.84 -3.89
C VAL A 36 4.00 -11.61 -5.17
N VAL A 37 3.03 -12.41 -5.62
CA VAL A 37 3.12 -13.14 -6.89
C VAL A 37 1.99 -12.72 -7.82
N ARG A 38 2.28 -12.66 -9.11
CA ARG A 38 1.26 -12.66 -10.17
C ARG A 38 1.07 -14.10 -10.61
N ALA A 39 -0.17 -14.58 -10.59
CA ALA A 39 -0.51 -15.89 -11.11
C ALA A 39 -1.40 -15.74 -12.35
N THR A 40 -1.03 -16.43 -13.42
CA THR A 40 -1.75 -16.46 -14.70
C THR A 40 -2.24 -17.88 -14.92
N GLN A 41 -3.52 -18.06 -15.27
CA GLN A 41 -4.04 -19.39 -15.55
C GLN A 41 -3.31 -19.95 -16.78
N ALA A 42 -2.65 -21.09 -16.61
CA ALA A 42 -1.93 -21.74 -17.70
C ALA A 42 -2.95 -22.14 -18.78
N ARG A 43 -2.77 -21.64 -20.00
CA ARG A 43 -3.53 -22.16 -21.14
C ARG A 43 -3.14 -23.63 -21.34
N SER A 44 -4.05 -24.43 -21.88
CA SER A 44 -3.87 -25.87 -22.07
C SER A 44 -2.87 -26.20 -23.19
N THR A 45 -1.59 -25.89 -22.93
CA THR A 45 -0.42 -26.25 -23.71
C THR A 45 0.62 -26.74 -22.73
N LEU A 46 0.82 -28.06 -22.68
CA LEU A 46 1.91 -28.67 -21.94
C LEU A 46 3.24 -28.02 -22.36
N ASN A 47 3.99 -27.47 -21.40
CA ASN A 47 5.35 -27.90 -21.08
C ASN A 47 5.99 -27.05 -19.96
N GLU A 48 6.31 -27.73 -18.85
CA GLU A 48 7.44 -27.51 -17.92
C GLU A 48 7.58 -26.19 -17.12
N SER A 49 8.09 -26.32 -15.88
CA SER A 49 7.97 -25.36 -14.77
C SER A 49 9.29 -25.17 -13.99
N PRO A 50 9.48 -24.06 -13.24
CA PRO A 50 10.44 -24.03 -12.12
C PRO A 50 9.83 -23.64 -10.73
N VAL A 51 10.22 -24.39 -9.68
CA VAL A 51 9.68 -24.39 -8.28
C VAL A 51 10.62 -23.65 -7.25
N ALA A 52 10.44 -23.87 -5.92
CA ALA A 52 10.51 -22.86 -4.84
C ALA A 52 10.71 -23.37 -3.34
N PRO A 53 11.66 -22.80 -2.54
CA PRO A 53 11.84 -22.86 -1.05
C PRO A 53 12.15 -21.45 -0.37
N PRO A 54 12.47 -21.25 0.94
CA PRO A 54 12.10 -20.03 1.72
C PRO A 54 13.17 -19.03 2.29
N TYR A 55 12.98 -17.69 2.19
CA TYR A 55 13.40 -16.66 3.20
C TYR A 55 12.90 -15.20 2.93
N PHE A 56 12.83 -14.35 3.97
CA PHE A 56 12.44 -12.91 3.89
C PHE A 56 13.50 -12.06 3.15
N ALA A 57 13.09 -11.27 2.14
CA ALA A 57 14.02 -10.67 1.16
C ALA A 57 14.78 -9.40 1.59
N LYS A 58 14.41 -8.70 2.68
CA LYS A 58 15.08 -7.45 3.10
C LYS A 58 15.42 -7.35 4.59
N PHE A 59 14.51 -7.66 5.52
CA PHE A 59 14.76 -7.53 6.97
C PHE A 59 14.08 -8.66 7.78
N PRO A 60 14.72 -9.84 7.93
CA PRO A 60 14.11 -10.99 8.62
C PRO A 60 13.90 -10.77 10.13
N ASP A 61 14.61 -9.82 10.73
CA ASP A 61 14.56 -9.54 12.18
C ASP A 61 13.26 -8.83 12.59
N VAL A 62 12.58 -8.16 11.65
CA VAL A 62 11.36 -7.39 11.89
C VAL A 62 10.16 -8.31 11.97
N GLN A 63 9.58 -8.44 13.15
CA GLN A 63 8.26 -9.06 13.28
C GLN A 63 7.21 -8.04 12.88
N PHE A 64 6.39 -8.38 11.87
CA PHE A 64 5.21 -7.61 11.52
C PHE A 64 4.03 -8.56 11.35
N SER A 65 2.91 -8.22 11.99
CA SER A 65 1.77 -9.13 12.19
C SER A 65 1.08 -9.52 10.90
N GLN A 66 0.70 -10.79 10.79
CA GLN A 66 -0.08 -11.32 9.66
C GLN A 66 -1.51 -10.76 9.66
N LYS A 67 -1.99 -10.22 10.80
CA LYS A 67 -3.31 -9.57 10.95
C LYS A 67 -3.55 -8.44 9.93
N ARG A 68 -2.50 -7.79 9.44
CA ARG A 68 -2.59 -6.75 8.38
C ARG A 68 -3.21 -7.27 7.07
N GLN A 69 -2.99 -8.54 6.73
CA GLN A 69 -3.61 -9.18 5.56
C GLN A 69 -5.12 -9.38 5.76
N VAL A 70 -5.54 -9.68 7.00
CA VAL A 70 -6.94 -9.78 7.39
C VAL A 70 -7.62 -8.40 7.32
N VAL A 71 -6.91 -7.32 7.70
CA VAL A 71 -7.36 -5.93 7.51
C VAL A 71 -7.52 -5.61 6.02
N GLU A 72 -6.53 -5.91 5.19
CA GLU A 72 -6.61 -5.69 3.73
C GLU A 72 -7.79 -6.44 3.12
N ALA A 73 -7.95 -7.73 3.43
CA ALA A 73 -9.06 -8.54 2.96
C ALA A 73 -10.41 -7.93 3.37
N ARG A 74 -10.55 -7.48 4.63
CA ARG A 74 -11.77 -6.85 5.14
C ARG A 74 -12.03 -5.49 4.49
N ALA A 75 -11.01 -4.67 4.26
CA ALA A 75 -11.14 -3.39 3.56
C ALA A 75 -11.61 -3.59 2.11
N LEU A 76 -10.96 -4.51 1.36
CA LEU A 76 -11.36 -4.85 -0.01
C LEU A 76 -12.76 -5.49 -0.09
N TYR A 77 -13.18 -6.23 0.95
CA TYR A 77 -14.55 -6.74 1.07
C TYR A 77 -15.57 -5.62 1.33
N LEU A 78 -15.27 -4.69 2.25
CA LEU A 78 -16.14 -3.55 2.57
C LEU A 78 -16.40 -2.67 1.36
N PHE A 79 -15.41 -2.44 0.50
CA PHE A 79 -15.59 -1.74 -0.78
C PHE A 79 -16.61 -2.38 -1.74
N LYS A 80 -17.01 -3.64 -1.51
CA LYS A 80 -18.06 -4.35 -2.26
C LYS A 80 -19.36 -4.52 -1.45
N ALA A 81 -19.27 -4.62 -0.13
CA ALA A 81 -20.37 -5.01 0.75
C ALA A 81 -20.98 -3.85 1.55
N ASP A 82 -20.23 -2.77 1.79
CA ASP A 82 -20.69 -1.58 2.48
C ASP A 82 -21.18 -0.52 1.48
N PRO A 83 -22.43 -0.04 1.58
CA PRO A 83 -22.97 0.93 0.62
C PRO A 83 -22.19 2.24 0.53
N GLN A 84 -21.61 2.72 1.64
CA GLN A 84 -20.89 3.99 1.64
C GLN A 84 -19.61 3.88 0.81
N LEU A 85 -18.83 2.82 1.03
CA LEU A 85 -17.59 2.58 0.28
C LEU A 85 -17.83 2.13 -1.17
N SER A 86 -18.91 1.39 -1.46
CA SER A 86 -19.31 1.09 -2.84
C SER A 86 -19.62 2.37 -3.63
N ASN A 87 -20.40 3.28 -3.05
CA ASN A 87 -20.70 4.59 -3.65
C ASN A 87 -19.43 5.42 -3.96
N VAL A 88 -18.42 5.36 -3.10
CA VAL A 88 -17.11 6.02 -3.34
C VAL A 88 -16.39 5.44 -4.56
N LEU A 89 -16.42 4.12 -4.76
CA LEU A 89 -15.82 3.50 -5.95
C LEU A 89 -16.65 3.75 -7.21
N GLU A 90 -17.97 3.60 -7.14
CA GLU A 90 -18.87 3.80 -8.28
C GLU A 90 -18.76 5.22 -8.84
N SER A 91 -18.75 6.23 -7.97
CA SER A 91 -18.54 7.64 -8.35
C SER A 91 -17.15 7.95 -8.91
N ASN A 92 -16.16 7.05 -8.77
CA ASN A 92 -14.78 7.25 -9.22
C ASN A 92 -14.25 6.18 -10.18
N THR A 93 -15.07 5.19 -10.58
CA THR A 93 -14.69 4.00 -11.37
C THR A 93 -13.97 4.29 -12.70
N ARG A 94 -14.19 5.50 -13.26
CA ARG A 94 -13.53 5.95 -14.50
C ARG A 94 -12.08 6.42 -14.31
N VAL A 95 -11.68 6.77 -13.09
CA VAL A 95 -10.37 7.39 -12.78
C VAL A 95 -9.62 6.73 -11.62
N ILE A 96 -10.30 5.96 -10.77
CA ILE A 96 -9.70 5.13 -9.70
C ILE A 96 -10.06 3.67 -9.93
N ARG A 97 -9.11 2.77 -9.66
CA ARG A 97 -9.34 1.34 -9.44
C ARG A 97 -8.63 0.90 -8.16
N ILE A 98 -9.18 -0.11 -7.50
CA ILE A 98 -8.54 -0.85 -6.41
C ILE A 98 -8.61 -2.34 -6.73
N PRO A 99 -7.80 -3.20 -6.07
CA PRO A 99 -7.93 -4.65 -6.22
C PRO A 99 -9.30 -5.12 -5.72
N SER A 100 -9.92 -6.05 -6.42
CA SER A 100 -11.09 -6.77 -5.92
C SER A 100 -10.63 -7.93 -5.05
N LEU A 101 -11.23 -8.14 -3.88
CA LEU A 101 -11.03 -9.37 -3.12
C LEU A 101 -11.60 -10.57 -3.92
N LEU A 102 -10.78 -11.59 -4.14
CA LEU A 102 -11.20 -12.84 -4.79
C LEU A 102 -11.26 -14.00 -3.79
N HIS A 103 -10.25 -14.14 -2.93
CA HIS A 103 -10.21 -15.14 -1.86
C HIS A 103 -9.29 -14.68 -0.72
N HIS A 104 -9.58 -15.11 0.51
CA HIS A 104 -8.71 -14.91 1.67
C HIS A 104 -8.74 -16.14 2.56
N ASP A 105 -7.56 -16.70 2.82
CA ASP A 105 -7.32 -17.86 3.67
C ASP A 105 -6.47 -17.43 4.86
N GLU A 106 -7.13 -17.18 5.98
CA GLU A 106 -6.50 -16.71 7.21
C GLU A 106 -5.59 -17.79 7.84
N ALA A 107 -5.83 -19.07 7.55
CA ALA A 107 -5.07 -20.19 8.12
C ALA A 107 -3.74 -20.44 7.38
N GLN A 108 -3.72 -20.24 6.07
CA GLN A 108 -2.49 -20.26 5.25
C GLN A 108 -1.83 -18.88 5.11
N HIS A 109 -2.51 -17.82 5.54
CA HIS A 109 -2.09 -16.42 5.36
C HIS A 109 -1.93 -16.06 3.87
N VAL A 110 -2.93 -16.43 3.07
CA VAL A 110 -3.00 -16.17 1.62
C VAL A 110 -4.12 -15.19 1.31
N LEU A 111 -3.80 -14.15 0.54
CA LEU A 111 -4.76 -13.19 0.01
C LEU A 111 -4.69 -13.19 -1.51
N VAL A 112 -5.82 -13.50 -2.14
CA VAL A 112 -5.98 -13.51 -3.58
C VAL A 112 -6.85 -12.32 -3.98
N GLN A 113 -6.30 -11.43 -4.82
CA GLN A 113 -6.96 -10.21 -5.26
C GLN A 113 -6.79 -10.01 -6.77
N SER A 114 -7.60 -9.15 -7.37
CA SER A 114 -7.45 -8.84 -8.80
C SER A 114 -6.18 -8.04 -9.09
N ASP A 115 -5.56 -8.35 -10.23
CA ASP A 115 -4.36 -7.73 -10.72
C ASP A 115 -4.66 -6.36 -11.34
N LEU A 116 -3.97 -5.33 -10.86
CA LEU A 116 -4.07 -3.97 -11.37
C LEU A 116 -3.26 -3.76 -12.66
N GLY A 117 -2.44 -4.75 -13.05
CA GLY A 117 -1.61 -4.72 -14.26
C GLY A 117 -0.16 -4.33 -13.97
N SER A 118 0.59 -3.95 -15.00
CA SER A 118 1.99 -3.54 -14.90
C SER A 118 2.12 -2.08 -15.31
N HIS A 119 2.13 -1.19 -14.32
CA HIS A 119 2.06 0.27 -14.52
C HIS A 119 3.15 0.96 -13.69
N PRO A 120 3.66 2.13 -14.13
CA PRO A 120 4.57 2.93 -13.31
C PRO A 120 3.88 3.34 -12.01
N SER A 121 4.64 3.37 -10.91
CA SER A 121 4.24 4.01 -9.67
C SER A 121 4.10 5.53 -9.87
N LEU A 122 3.38 6.22 -8.98
CA LEU A 122 3.08 7.64 -9.15
C LEU A 122 4.35 8.51 -9.16
N ASP A 123 5.39 8.13 -8.41
CA ASP A 123 6.69 8.80 -8.44
C ASP A 123 7.39 8.62 -9.80
N ALA A 124 7.42 7.40 -10.35
CA ALA A 124 8.01 7.11 -11.64
C ALA A 124 7.24 7.79 -12.78
N TYR A 125 5.91 7.87 -12.67
CA TYR A 125 5.06 8.62 -13.59
C TYR A 125 5.36 10.12 -13.54
N LEU A 126 5.33 10.74 -12.36
CA LEU A 126 5.61 12.19 -12.21
C LEU A 126 7.06 12.55 -12.61
N SER A 127 8.01 11.63 -12.43
CA SER A 127 9.41 11.78 -12.84
C SER A 127 9.64 11.64 -14.36
N SER A 128 8.66 11.12 -15.11
CA SER A 128 8.84 10.82 -16.53
C SER A 128 8.89 12.10 -17.38
N PRO A 129 9.86 12.26 -18.30
CA PRO A 129 9.87 13.36 -19.28
C PRO A 129 8.64 13.40 -20.20
N THR A 130 7.87 12.31 -20.29
CA THR A 130 6.62 12.25 -21.06
C THR A 130 5.40 12.79 -20.30
N THR A 131 5.53 13.06 -18.99
CA THR A 131 4.44 13.53 -18.15
C THR A 131 4.28 15.03 -18.27
N THR A 132 3.13 15.44 -18.79
CA THR A 132 2.79 16.86 -18.97
C THR A 132 2.21 17.46 -17.69
N ALA A 133 2.33 18.77 -17.52
CA ALA A 133 1.68 19.48 -16.40
C ALA A 133 0.17 19.22 -16.34
N TYR A 134 -0.51 19.14 -17.50
CA TYR A 134 -1.93 18.79 -17.59
C TYR A 134 -2.22 17.38 -17.06
N SER A 135 -1.42 16.38 -17.47
CA SER A 135 -1.65 14.99 -17.06
C SER A 135 -1.29 14.75 -15.58
N ALA A 136 -0.28 15.45 -15.05
CA ALA A 136 0.00 15.48 -13.62
C ALA A 136 -1.13 16.15 -12.81
N ALA A 137 -1.69 17.27 -13.29
CA ALA A 137 -2.83 17.92 -12.68
C ALA A 137 -4.10 17.03 -12.70
N LEU A 138 -4.33 16.28 -13.79
CA LEU A 138 -5.43 15.31 -13.89
C LEU A 138 -5.28 14.15 -12.89
N ALA A 139 -4.07 13.65 -12.67
CA ALA A 139 -3.77 12.67 -11.63
C ALA A 139 -4.04 13.25 -10.23
N GLY A 140 -3.53 14.44 -9.93
CA GLY A 140 -3.75 15.13 -8.66
C GLY A 140 -5.22 15.41 -8.37
N HIS A 141 -5.98 15.88 -9.37
CA HIS A 141 -7.43 16.10 -9.26
C HIS A 141 -8.18 14.79 -8.98
N SER A 142 -7.88 13.72 -9.73
CA SER A 142 -8.52 12.42 -9.58
C SER A 142 -8.28 11.82 -8.19
N LEU A 143 -7.04 11.88 -7.71
CA LEU A 143 -6.65 11.41 -6.38
C LEU A 143 -7.28 12.25 -5.27
N GLY A 144 -7.21 13.57 -5.35
CA GLY A 144 -7.79 14.48 -4.36
C GLY A 144 -9.31 14.32 -4.25
N ARG A 145 -10.01 14.17 -5.37
CA ARG A 145 -11.46 13.91 -5.38
C ARG A 145 -11.80 12.56 -4.75
N PHE A 146 -11.02 11.51 -5.04
CA PHE A 146 -11.21 10.20 -4.43
C PHE A 146 -11.04 10.24 -2.91
N LEU A 147 -9.96 10.86 -2.42
CA LEU A 147 -9.69 10.96 -0.99
C LEU A 147 -10.72 11.81 -0.25
N ALA A 148 -11.24 12.87 -0.89
CA ALA A 148 -12.37 13.64 -0.36
C ALA A 148 -13.62 12.74 -0.22
N ASN A 149 -14.01 12.02 -1.28
CA ASN A 149 -15.15 11.12 -1.26
C ASN A 149 -14.97 10.00 -0.21
N LEU A 150 -13.76 9.43 -0.09
CA LEU A 150 -13.44 8.39 0.89
C LEU A 150 -13.54 8.92 2.34
N ASN A 151 -13.01 10.11 2.60
CA ASN A 151 -13.12 10.73 3.92
C ASN A 151 -14.59 11.03 4.29
N HIS A 152 -15.39 11.50 3.33
CA HIS A 152 -16.80 11.86 3.54
C HIS A 152 -17.79 10.67 3.48
N ALA A 153 -17.31 9.45 3.23
CA ALA A 153 -18.16 8.27 3.04
C ALA A 153 -19.13 8.03 4.22
N TYR A 154 -18.68 8.30 5.45
CA TYR A 154 -19.46 8.04 6.67
C TYR A 154 -20.03 9.31 7.32
N ASP A 155 -20.02 10.47 6.66
CA ASP A 155 -20.57 11.73 7.20
C ASP A 155 -22.06 11.63 7.57
N SER A 156 -22.82 10.81 6.85
CA SER A 156 -24.24 10.55 7.12
C SER A 156 -24.49 9.58 8.29
N VAL A 157 -23.45 8.88 8.75
CA VAL A 157 -23.50 7.80 9.76
C VAL A 157 -22.22 7.83 10.63
N PRO A 158 -21.94 8.93 11.36
CA PRO A 158 -20.63 9.16 12.00
C PRO A 158 -20.25 8.10 13.06
N ASP A 159 -21.23 7.46 13.69
CA ASP A 159 -21.00 6.37 14.65
C ASP A 159 -20.50 5.08 13.99
N ALA A 160 -20.63 4.92 12.66
CA ALA A 160 -20.20 3.73 11.93
C ALA A 160 -18.68 3.48 11.99
N LEU A 161 -17.87 4.51 12.27
CA LEU A 161 -16.41 4.40 12.43
C LEU A 161 -15.94 4.45 13.89
N SER A 162 -16.85 4.68 14.84
CA SER A 162 -16.53 4.77 16.27
C SER A 162 -16.70 3.41 16.96
N PRO A 163 -15.78 2.99 17.86
CA PRO A 163 -16.00 1.81 18.68
C PRO A 163 -17.29 1.95 19.51
N PRO A 164 -18.13 0.89 19.63
CA PRO A 164 -17.87 -0.51 19.26
C PRO A 164 -18.45 -0.93 17.89
N SER A 165 -18.47 -0.06 16.87
CA SER A 165 -19.06 -0.40 15.57
C SER A 165 -18.41 -1.63 14.92
N ASN A 166 -19.20 -2.33 14.09
CA ASN A 166 -18.73 -3.52 13.34
C ASN A 166 -17.54 -3.20 12.43
N ILE A 167 -17.51 -2.02 11.79
CA ILE A 167 -16.41 -1.60 10.90
C ILE A 167 -15.14 -1.30 11.70
N ALA A 168 -15.27 -0.57 12.81
CA ALA A 168 -14.13 -0.28 13.69
C ALA A 168 -13.54 -1.56 14.29
N ALA A 169 -14.38 -2.49 14.75
CA ALA A 169 -13.94 -3.79 15.26
C ALA A 169 -13.33 -4.68 14.16
N ALA A 170 -13.89 -4.68 12.95
CA ALA A 170 -13.38 -5.47 11.82
C ALA A 170 -11.98 -5.03 11.37
N LEU A 171 -11.66 -3.73 11.47
CA LEU A 171 -10.39 -3.15 11.00
C LEU A 171 -9.40 -2.83 12.13
N ALA A 172 -9.75 -3.11 13.39
CA ALA A 172 -8.86 -2.88 14.54
C ALA A 172 -7.56 -3.70 14.46
N ASN A 173 -6.42 -3.03 14.37
CA ASN A 173 -5.09 -3.63 14.19
C ASN A 173 -4.04 -3.02 15.13
N ASP A 174 -4.07 -3.44 16.40
CA ASP A 174 -3.19 -2.92 17.46
C ASP A 174 -1.69 -3.13 17.16
N ASP A 175 -1.34 -4.16 16.39
CA ASP A 175 0.03 -4.40 15.95
C ASP A 175 0.51 -3.31 14.98
N ALA A 176 -0.34 -2.90 14.03
CA ALA A 176 -0.04 -1.78 13.12
C ALA A 176 0.00 -0.44 13.87
N GLU A 177 -0.89 -0.23 14.84
CA GLU A 177 -0.85 0.95 15.73
C GLU A 177 0.46 1.04 16.51
N ALA A 178 0.94 -0.08 17.06
CA ALA A 178 2.20 -0.15 17.79
C ALA A 178 3.41 0.11 16.87
N VAL A 179 3.41 -0.44 15.66
CA VAL A 179 4.45 -0.19 14.64
C VAL A 179 4.48 1.30 14.27
N MET A 180 3.34 1.90 13.92
CA MET A 180 3.26 3.31 13.54
C MET A 180 3.62 4.24 14.71
N GLN A 181 3.22 3.91 15.94
CA GLN A 181 3.67 4.64 17.14
C GLN A 181 5.20 4.57 17.29
N GLY A 182 5.81 3.41 17.00
CA GLY A 182 7.26 3.23 17.00
C GLY A 182 7.98 4.05 15.92
N VAL A 183 7.42 4.13 14.71
CA VAL A 183 7.93 4.99 13.62
C VAL A 183 7.87 6.47 14.03
N ILE A 184 6.75 6.91 14.59
CA ILE A 184 6.53 8.30 15.01
C ILE A 184 7.42 8.67 16.22
N ALA A 185 7.61 7.76 17.17
CA ALA A 185 8.56 7.98 18.28
C ALA A 185 9.99 8.15 17.74
N ASN A 186 10.40 7.35 16.75
CA ASN A 186 11.70 7.46 16.09
C ASN A 186 11.85 8.74 15.25
N ALA A 187 10.77 9.36 14.77
CA ALA A 187 10.83 10.65 14.06
C ALA A 187 11.57 11.72 14.88
N THR A 188 11.35 11.76 16.20
CA THR A 188 12.06 12.64 17.15
C THR A 188 13.58 12.56 17.00
N ARG A 189 14.12 11.35 16.84
CA ARG A 189 15.56 11.11 16.64
C ARG A 189 16.03 11.64 15.29
N PHE A 190 15.29 11.37 14.21
CA PHE A 190 15.63 11.87 12.88
C PHE A 190 15.58 13.40 12.78
N ILE A 191 14.60 14.05 13.41
CA ILE A 191 14.47 15.51 13.47
C ILE A 191 15.65 16.13 14.23
N LYS A 192 16.10 15.49 15.32
CA LYS A 192 17.32 15.87 16.06
C LYS A 192 18.59 15.70 15.21
N GLU A 193 18.74 14.57 14.54
CA GLU A 193 19.89 14.27 13.66
C GLU A 193 19.97 15.23 12.46
N ALA A 194 18.83 15.77 12.02
CA ALA A 194 18.75 16.82 11.00
C ALA A 194 19.10 18.24 11.50
N GLY A 195 19.39 18.42 12.80
CA GLY A 195 19.79 19.71 13.38
C GLY A 195 18.64 20.70 13.63
N VAL A 196 17.39 20.24 13.62
CA VAL A 196 16.21 21.09 13.91
C VAL A 196 16.20 21.47 15.39
N HIS A 197 16.20 22.76 15.70
CA HIS A 197 16.41 23.26 17.06
C HIS A 197 15.33 22.81 18.07
N ASP A 198 14.06 22.77 17.66
CA ASP A 198 12.90 22.41 18.48
C ASP A 198 12.47 20.94 18.35
N TRP A 199 13.40 20.06 17.95
CA TRP A 199 13.18 18.62 17.70
C TRP A 199 12.39 17.89 18.79
N GLU A 200 12.63 18.21 20.05
CA GLU A 200 11.94 17.60 21.20
C GLU A 200 10.46 18.01 21.27
N THR A 201 10.18 19.31 21.11
CA THR A 201 8.82 19.85 21.04
C THR A 201 8.05 19.25 19.86
N LEU A 202 8.70 19.12 18.70
CA LEU A 202 8.09 18.51 17.51
C LEU A 202 7.81 17.01 17.71
N GLY A 203 8.74 16.26 18.30
CA GLY A 203 8.56 14.84 18.62
C GLY A 203 7.41 14.59 19.61
N VAL A 204 7.35 15.38 20.69
CA VAL A 204 6.25 15.33 21.66
C VAL A 204 4.91 15.66 21.01
N ARG A 205 4.85 16.69 20.15
CA ARG A 205 3.63 17.05 19.40
C ARG A 205 3.19 15.94 18.44
N ALA A 206 4.12 15.35 17.68
CA ALA A 206 3.81 14.28 16.73
C ALA A 206 3.27 13.02 17.43
N LEU A 207 3.94 12.58 18.50
CA LEU A 207 3.51 11.42 19.29
C LEU A 207 2.21 11.69 20.07
N GLY A 208 2.06 12.91 20.60
CA GLY A 208 0.83 13.37 21.25
C GLY A 208 -0.36 13.32 20.30
N HIS A 209 -0.21 13.92 19.10
CA HIS A 209 -1.22 13.88 18.05
C HIS A 209 -1.56 12.44 17.63
N TRP A 210 -0.56 11.56 17.42
CA TRP A 210 -0.83 10.16 17.08
C TRP A 210 -1.70 9.43 18.11
N LYS A 211 -1.45 9.67 19.40
CA LYS A 211 -2.18 9.05 20.52
C LYS A 211 -3.57 9.64 20.74
N SER A 212 -3.74 10.96 20.53
CA SER A 212 -5.01 11.66 20.76
C SER A 212 -5.89 11.84 19.51
N ARG A 213 -5.43 11.38 18.34
CA ARG A 213 -6.14 11.56 17.07
C ARG A 213 -7.54 10.98 17.11
N LYS A 214 -8.52 11.78 16.70
CA LYS A 214 -9.89 11.31 16.46
C LYS A 214 -9.91 10.49 15.16
N ARG A 215 -10.57 9.34 15.19
CA ARG A 215 -10.67 8.39 14.07
C ARG A 215 -12.02 8.52 13.38
N THR A 216 -12.23 9.65 12.71
CA THR A 216 -13.55 10.09 12.24
C THR A 216 -13.80 9.81 10.75
N THR A 217 -12.80 9.39 9.99
CA THR A 217 -12.95 9.09 8.56
C THR A 217 -12.33 7.74 8.22
N PHE A 218 -12.76 7.15 7.10
CA PHE A 218 -12.14 5.96 6.56
C PHE A 218 -10.93 6.37 5.72
N CYS A 219 -9.77 5.76 5.98
CA CYS A 219 -8.53 6.03 5.27
C CYS A 219 -7.89 4.73 4.75
N GLN A 220 -7.01 4.83 3.76
CA GLN A 220 -6.17 3.69 3.35
C GLN A 220 -5.03 3.46 4.36
N GLY A 221 -4.53 4.51 5.02
CA GLY A 221 -3.71 4.42 6.24
C GLY A 221 -2.18 4.31 6.05
N ASP A 222 -1.71 4.00 4.84
CA ASP A 222 -0.30 4.08 4.42
C ASP A 222 -0.22 4.44 2.92
N ILE A 223 -0.66 5.66 2.56
CA ILE A 223 -0.79 6.06 1.16
C ILE A 223 0.43 6.86 0.72
N TRP A 224 1.17 6.28 -0.23
CA TRP A 224 2.39 6.87 -0.76
C TRP A 224 2.53 6.55 -2.25
N PHE A 225 3.51 7.17 -2.91
CA PHE A 225 3.64 7.06 -4.36
C PHE A 225 3.86 5.63 -4.88
N GLY A 226 4.34 4.70 -4.05
CA GLY A 226 4.49 3.29 -4.39
C GLY A 226 3.20 2.45 -4.26
N THR A 227 2.19 2.90 -3.48
CA THR A 227 0.88 2.24 -3.40
C THR A 227 -0.11 2.75 -4.45
N ILE A 228 0.31 3.71 -5.29
CA ILE A 228 -0.46 4.26 -6.39
C ILE A 228 0.30 4.00 -7.70
N THR A 229 -0.34 3.32 -8.65
CA THR A 229 0.19 3.17 -10.02
C THR A 229 -0.68 3.88 -11.04
N VAL A 230 -0.10 4.28 -12.18
CA VAL A 230 -0.74 5.15 -13.17
C VAL A 230 -0.86 4.46 -14.52
N ASP A 231 -2.10 4.31 -15.00
CA ASP A 231 -2.41 3.81 -16.33
C ASP A 231 -2.88 4.97 -17.21
N ASP A 232 -1.96 5.50 -18.02
CA ASP A 232 -2.20 6.54 -19.03
C ASP A 232 -2.48 5.95 -20.44
N THR A 233 -2.58 4.62 -20.53
CA THR A 233 -2.88 3.87 -21.76
C THR A 233 -4.36 3.54 -21.91
N ALA A 234 -5.14 3.70 -20.84
CA ALA A 234 -6.57 3.38 -20.83
C ALA A 234 -7.33 4.14 -21.94
N PRO A 235 -8.10 3.44 -22.81
CA PRO A 235 -8.85 4.08 -23.89
C PRO A 235 -9.96 4.96 -23.31
N ASN A 236 -9.91 6.25 -23.62
CA ASN A 236 -10.89 7.21 -23.13
C ASN A 236 -12.22 7.06 -23.86
N ARG A 237 -13.24 6.49 -23.19
CA ARG A 237 -14.59 6.33 -23.77
C ARG A 237 -15.43 7.60 -23.76
N VAL A 238 -14.91 8.73 -23.26
CA VAL A 238 -15.72 9.92 -22.92
C VAL A 238 -15.38 11.15 -23.75
N ASN A 239 -14.14 11.32 -24.20
CA ASN A 239 -13.70 12.49 -24.98
C ASN A 239 -12.93 12.06 -26.24
N GLU A 240 -13.44 12.41 -27.41
CA GLU A 240 -12.76 12.26 -28.70
C GLU A 240 -11.47 13.10 -28.72
N GLY A 241 -10.32 12.46 -28.46
CA GLY A 241 -8.99 13.08 -28.50
C GLY A 241 -8.29 13.30 -27.15
N GLY A 242 -8.95 13.06 -26.01
CA GLY A 242 -8.31 13.21 -24.69
C GLY A 242 -7.68 11.91 -24.18
N ARG A 243 -6.42 11.91 -23.74
CA ARG A 243 -5.84 10.76 -22.99
C ARG A 243 -6.67 10.49 -21.73
N SER A 244 -6.99 9.22 -21.45
CA SER A 244 -7.53 8.83 -20.14
C SER A 244 -6.38 8.57 -19.18
N LEU A 245 -6.61 8.80 -17.89
CA LEU A 245 -5.68 8.44 -16.83
C LEU A 245 -6.46 7.73 -15.74
N VAL A 246 -6.02 6.53 -15.38
CA VAL A 246 -6.60 5.73 -14.29
C VAL A 246 -5.53 5.49 -13.25
N LEU A 247 -5.76 5.98 -12.03
CA LEU A 247 -4.95 5.65 -10.86
C LEU A 247 -5.41 4.32 -10.28
N LYS A 248 -4.47 3.50 -9.84
CA LYS A 248 -4.73 2.18 -9.27
C LYS A 248 -4.08 2.09 -7.90
N ILE A 249 -4.89 1.99 -6.84
CA ILE A 249 -4.46 2.12 -5.44
C ILE A 249 -4.53 0.75 -4.75
N CYS A 250 -3.39 0.28 -4.25
CA CYS A 250 -3.24 -1.04 -3.62
C CYS A 250 -2.82 -0.94 -2.14
N ASP A 251 -2.53 -2.10 -1.53
CA ASP A 251 -1.91 -2.22 -0.21
C ASP A 251 -2.77 -1.68 0.95
N TRP A 252 -4.03 -2.10 1.01
CA TRP A 252 -5.01 -1.65 2.02
C TRP A 252 -4.79 -2.29 3.41
N GLU A 253 -3.56 -2.71 3.75
CA GLU A 253 -3.23 -3.46 4.98
C GLU A 253 -3.22 -2.60 6.28
N PHE A 254 -3.34 -1.27 6.13
CA PHE A 254 -3.51 -0.28 7.20
C PHE A 254 -4.90 0.40 7.21
N ALA A 255 -5.83 -0.04 6.37
CA ALA A 255 -7.08 0.67 6.12
C ALA A 255 -8.07 0.62 7.30
N GLY A 256 -8.80 1.72 7.50
CA GLY A 256 -9.87 1.81 8.51
C GLY A 256 -10.05 3.20 9.12
N PRO A 257 -10.74 3.29 10.28
CA PRO A 257 -10.98 4.55 10.97
C PRO A 257 -9.67 5.27 11.36
N ASN A 258 -9.45 6.46 10.80
CA ASN A 258 -8.26 7.26 11.07
C ASN A 258 -8.58 8.76 11.08
N HIS A 259 -7.56 9.59 11.27
CA HIS A 259 -7.70 11.04 11.23
C HIS A 259 -7.85 11.53 9.78
N PRO A 260 -8.75 12.48 9.46
CA PRO A 260 -8.99 12.95 8.09
C PRO A 260 -7.75 13.50 7.38
N ALA A 261 -6.76 13.97 8.14
CA ALA A 261 -5.50 14.45 7.61
C ALA A 261 -4.43 13.37 7.39
N ALA A 262 -4.64 12.10 7.77
CA ALA A 262 -3.60 11.06 7.72
C ALA A 262 -3.09 10.83 6.29
N ASP A 263 -3.98 10.38 5.40
CA ASP A 263 -3.69 10.10 4.00
C ASP A 263 -3.21 11.36 3.25
N ILE A 264 -3.85 12.50 3.53
CA ILE A 264 -3.56 13.79 2.89
C ILE A 264 -2.18 14.32 3.29
N ALA A 265 -1.79 14.21 4.58
CA ALA A 265 -0.50 14.68 5.06
C ALA A 265 0.65 13.80 4.54
N GLN A 266 0.44 12.49 4.43
CA GLN A 266 1.45 11.56 3.87
C GLN A 266 1.74 11.89 2.40
N LEU A 267 0.69 12.01 1.57
CA LEU A 267 0.83 12.42 0.16
C LEU A 267 1.37 13.84 0.00
N GLY A 268 0.89 14.80 0.80
CA GLY A 268 1.35 16.19 0.77
C GLY A 268 2.85 16.31 1.09
N THR A 269 3.33 15.54 2.06
CA THR A 269 4.75 15.45 2.40
C THR A 269 5.57 14.88 1.23
N LEU A 270 5.09 13.81 0.60
CA LEU A 270 5.78 13.19 -0.54
C LEU A 270 5.80 14.10 -1.78
N LEU A 271 4.70 14.81 -2.07
CA LEU A 271 4.65 15.84 -3.11
C LEU A 271 5.65 16.97 -2.82
N TRP A 272 5.71 17.46 -1.58
CA TRP A 272 6.68 18.49 -1.20
C TRP A 272 8.13 18.01 -1.34
N ILE A 273 8.45 16.79 -0.90
CA ILE A 273 9.78 16.18 -1.06
C ILE A 273 10.12 16.05 -2.55
N HIS A 274 9.20 15.55 -3.37
CA HIS A 274 9.38 15.36 -4.80
C HIS A 274 9.67 16.70 -5.50
N CYS A 275 8.80 17.71 -5.32
CA CYS A 275 9.02 19.05 -5.85
C CYS A 275 10.35 19.66 -5.36
N SER A 276 10.69 19.52 -4.07
CA SER A 276 11.93 20.06 -3.50
C SER A 276 13.18 19.38 -4.07
N ALA A 277 13.13 18.07 -4.35
CA ALA A 277 14.21 17.35 -5.00
C ALA A 277 14.46 17.84 -6.43
N TYR A 278 13.39 18.17 -7.19
CA TYR A 278 13.51 18.75 -8.53
C TYR A 278 13.90 20.22 -8.56
N LEU A 279 13.51 21.02 -7.57
CA LEU A 279 13.93 22.41 -7.41
C LEU A 279 15.38 22.57 -6.93
N SER A 280 16.10 21.46 -6.73
CA SER A 280 17.41 21.44 -6.07
C SER A 280 18.60 21.05 -6.96
N ASP A 281 19.26 22.08 -7.48
CA ASP A 281 20.73 22.17 -7.59
C ASP A 281 21.41 22.29 -6.19
N ALA A 282 20.71 21.88 -5.11
CA ALA A 282 21.16 22.10 -3.75
C ALA A 282 22.29 21.13 -3.34
N PRO A 283 23.15 21.52 -2.37
CA PRO A 283 24.35 20.77 -2.01
C PRO A 283 24.10 19.30 -1.63
N LEU A 284 25.06 18.45 -2.00
CA LEU A 284 25.03 16.98 -1.86
C LEU A 284 24.63 16.46 -0.46
N ALA A 285 24.84 17.25 0.60
CA ALA A 285 24.51 16.90 1.97
C ALA A 285 23.00 16.63 2.18
N ILE A 286 22.13 17.47 1.61
CA ILE A 286 20.67 17.28 1.72
C ILE A 286 20.24 16.05 0.91
N ARG A 287 20.76 15.88 -0.32
CA ARG A 287 20.51 14.67 -1.13
C ARG A 287 20.92 13.39 -0.40
N ARG A 288 22.03 13.37 0.35
CA ARG A 288 22.45 12.19 1.13
C ARG A 288 21.51 11.87 2.29
N ILE A 289 21.07 12.86 3.06
CA ILE A 289 20.10 12.62 4.15
C ILE A 289 18.78 12.09 3.55
N PHE A 290 18.21 12.76 2.54
CA PHE A 290 16.91 12.36 2.00
C PHE A 290 16.93 11.07 1.17
N THR A 291 18.00 10.75 0.44
CA THR A 291 18.14 9.39 -0.18
C THR A 291 18.52 8.30 0.83
N SER A 292 18.86 8.66 2.07
CA SER A 292 19.00 7.71 3.20
C SER A 292 17.76 7.63 4.10
N VAL A 293 16.73 8.44 3.84
CA VAL A 293 15.40 8.41 4.48
C VAL A 293 14.31 7.90 3.51
N ILE A 294 14.48 8.15 2.20
CA ILE A 294 13.89 7.34 1.11
C ILE A 294 14.85 6.16 0.87
N PRO A 295 15.07 5.39 1.92
CA PRO A 295 14.32 4.17 1.97
C PRO A 295 13.63 3.98 3.33
N ILE A 296 12.38 3.52 3.28
CA ILE A 296 11.87 2.54 4.25
C ILE A 296 12.59 1.19 3.98
N LYS A 297 13.91 1.22 4.11
CA LYS A 297 14.73 0.14 4.60
C LYS A 297 14.81 0.44 6.07
N VAL A 298 13.93 -0.16 6.87
CA VAL A 298 14.06 -0.05 8.31
C VAL A 298 15.27 -0.88 8.72
N THR A 299 16.45 -0.25 8.69
CA THR A 299 17.60 -0.71 9.48
C THR A 299 17.20 -0.57 10.95
N TYR A 300 16.59 -1.64 11.48
CA TYR A 300 16.46 -1.81 12.91
C TYR A 300 17.87 -1.80 13.49
N GLY A 301 18.15 -0.80 14.33
CA GLY A 301 19.36 -0.80 15.15
C GLY A 301 19.37 -2.07 16.00
N ALA A 302 20.49 -2.77 16.03
CA ALA A 302 20.60 -4.05 16.70
C ALA A 302 20.37 -3.92 18.21
N ALA A 303 19.31 -4.54 18.70
CA ALA A 303 19.16 -4.95 20.10
C ALA A 303 18.64 -6.40 20.10
N ALA A 304 19.46 -7.32 20.61
CA ALA A 304 19.27 -8.76 20.39
C ALA A 304 18.19 -9.38 21.28
N ALA A 305 17.40 -10.29 20.72
CA ALA A 305 16.74 -11.36 21.47
C ALA A 305 16.83 -12.67 20.66
N LYS A 306 17.48 -13.68 21.25
CA LYS A 306 17.86 -14.93 20.60
C LYS A 306 16.70 -15.94 20.66
N ALA A 307 16.06 -16.24 19.53
CA ALA A 307 15.11 -17.35 19.42
C ALA A 307 15.07 -17.92 17.99
N GLY A 308 15.52 -19.17 17.83
CA GLY A 308 15.42 -19.90 16.56
C GLY A 308 14.04 -20.55 16.40
N ARG A 309 13.30 -20.16 15.36
CA ARG A 309 12.17 -20.88 14.74
C ARG A 309 11.97 -20.35 13.32
N LEU A 310 11.60 -21.22 12.38
CA LEU A 310 11.21 -20.84 11.02
C LEU A 310 10.04 -19.84 11.08
N ARG A 311 10.20 -18.67 10.45
CA ARG A 311 9.21 -17.58 10.46
C ARG A 311 8.30 -17.70 9.23
N ARG A 312 6.98 -17.66 9.43
CA ARG A 312 5.99 -17.65 8.34
C ARG A 312 5.88 -16.25 7.74
N GLY A 313 5.94 -16.15 6.41
CA GLY A 313 5.67 -14.91 5.68
C GLY A 313 4.17 -14.65 5.50
N VAL A 314 3.84 -13.51 4.90
CA VAL A 314 2.50 -13.19 4.37
C VAL A 314 2.56 -13.32 2.84
N LEU A 315 1.50 -13.86 2.25
CA LEU A 315 1.47 -14.34 0.87
C LEU A 315 0.33 -13.64 0.09
N ARG A 316 0.65 -12.84 -0.94
CA ARG A 316 -0.33 -12.14 -1.78
C ARG A 316 -0.27 -12.65 -3.23
N VAL A 317 -1.42 -13.03 -3.77
CA VAL A 317 -1.60 -13.48 -5.16
C VAL A 317 -2.42 -12.45 -5.92
N LEU A 318 -1.93 -12.04 -7.09
CA LEU A 318 -2.65 -11.22 -8.06
C LEU A 318 -3.14 -12.11 -9.21
N LEU A 319 -4.46 -12.16 -9.44
CA LEU A 319 -5.09 -12.86 -10.57
C LEU A 319 -5.68 -11.87 -11.57
N PRO A 320 -5.74 -12.18 -12.88
CA PRO A 320 -6.51 -11.38 -13.84
C PRO A 320 -7.95 -11.14 -13.35
N ALA A 321 -8.49 -9.94 -13.60
CA ALA A 321 -9.91 -9.70 -13.41
C ALA A 321 -10.72 -10.52 -14.43
N PHE A 322 -11.67 -11.30 -13.93
CA PHE A 322 -12.67 -12.04 -14.71
C PHE A 322 -13.83 -11.14 -15.13
#